data_AF-A0A2D6JMD1-F1
#
_entry.id   AF-A0A2D6JMD1-F1
#
_cell.length_a   1.000
_cell.length_b   1.000
_cell.length_c   1.000
_cell.angle_alpha   90.00
_cell.angle_beta   90.00
_cell.angle_gamma   90.00
#
_symmetry.space_group_name_H-M   'P 1'
#
loop_
_entity.id
_entity.type
_entity.pdbx_description
1 polymer ?
#
loop_
_entity_poly.entity_id
_entity_poly.type
_entity_poly.pdbx_seq_one_letter_code
_entity_poly.pdbx_strand_id
1 'polypeptide(L)'
;MQFSKWVSRATKKLQKKFSKNLKSKTHNKVESKKLAAPTPISLHKNTQEEQSKAQKIALQDFRSAVSFNNDFSKETEDKILDFEKKINGMVQRGDDIDLGLQTLQMRSGDVQGSYSEMSQNILKLSETNRELIEIQKIIEQVLEHSKMISQIAFKAQLLSFNASIEAARAGAAGRGFSVVAQEVGSLAQMSQDAAKEISESLHENKSTIDNIVKQVGKNIEATKELEGNVSNYFVNLVEMMKEVKSQSEMIKEEGGVLEDQMSSFSGDLSSKISEQTKIIARGVAKLTGIEIKEMDSDSFEAENSNYIVVNLGQQAATDIAGFENSLHLALGHEFENWLQGQDKSANYLFACEDGSKSFQACMIAQAAGFKNIYNLQGGTNSLKGSQGFGGTDFASAF
;
A
#
# COMPACT_ATOMS: atom_id res chain seq x y z
N MET A 1 -15.56 -2.77 -14.95
CA MET A 1 -16.84 -2.91 -15.71
C MET A 1 -18.02 -2.06 -15.18
N GLN A 2 -18.11 -1.74 -13.87
CA GLN A 2 -19.20 -0.91 -13.31
C GLN A 2 -19.05 0.60 -13.64
N PHE A 3 -17.81 1.11 -13.65
CA PHE A 3 -17.50 2.51 -13.90
C PHE A 3 -17.85 2.98 -15.33
N SER A 4 -17.40 2.25 -16.34
CA SER A 4 -17.78 2.46 -17.76
C SER A 4 -19.31 2.46 -17.97
N LYS A 5 -20.03 1.58 -17.27
CA LYS A 5 -21.50 1.52 -17.33
C LYS A 5 -22.15 2.75 -16.68
N TRP A 6 -21.55 3.32 -15.63
CA TRP A 6 -22.05 4.52 -14.98
C TRP A 6 -21.81 5.77 -15.84
N VAL A 7 -20.59 5.95 -16.37
CA VAL A 7 -20.22 7.04 -17.29
C VAL A 7 -21.09 7.05 -18.54
N SER A 8 -21.33 5.88 -19.14
CA SER A 8 -22.21 5.74 -20.32
C SER A 8 -23.67 6.10 -20.01
N ARG A 9 -24.15 5.85 -18.79
CA ARG A 9 -25.51 6.21 -18.37
C ARG A 9 -25.65 7.71 -18.10
N ALA A 10 -24.65 8.34 -17.51
CA ALA A 10 -24.63 9.77 -17.22
C ALA A 10 -24.58 10.60 -18.51
N THR A 11 -23.66 10.27 -19.42
CA THR A 11 -23.57 10.88 -20.76
C THR A 11 -24.86 10.70 -21.57
N LYS A 12 -25.45 9.49 -21.58
CA LYS A 12 -26.75 9.26 -22.23
C LYS A 12 -27.89 10.08 -21.62
N LYS A 13 -27.93 10.28 -20.31
CA LYS A 13 -28.96 11.12 -19.65
C LYS A 13 -28.83 12.59 -20.06
N LEU A 14 -27.61 13.12 -20.08
CA LEU A 14 -27.31 14.48 -20.53
C LEU A 14 -27.70 14.69 -22.00
N GLN A 15 -27.26 13.80 -22.88
CA GLN A 15 -27.56 13.86 -24.31
C GLN A 15 -29.06 13.73 -24.61
N LYS A 16 -29.80 12.94 -23.81
CA LYS A 16 -31.26 12.76 -23.95
C LYS A 16 -32.07 13.95 -23.46
N LYS A 17 -31.62 14.65 -22.40
CA LYS A 17 -32.21 15.93 -21.96
C LYS A 17 -31.96 17.02 -23.00
N PHE A 18 -30.73 17.12 -23.50
CA PHE A 18 -30.33 18.12 -24.49
C PHE A 18 -31.08 17.95 -25.83
N SER A 19 -31.15 16.72 -26.34
CA SER A 19 -31.87 16.40 -27.58
C SER A 19 -33.39 16.55 -27.49
N LYS A 20 -34.01 16.26 -26.33
CA LYS A 20 -35.43 16.53 -26.11
C LYS A 20 -35.74 18.02 -26.16
N ASN A 21 -34.87 18.86 -25.61
CA ASN A 21 -35.05 20.31 -25.61
C ASN A 21 -34.82 20.97 -26.98
N LEU A 22 -33.95 20.38 -27.81
CA LEU A 22 -33.77 20.80 -29.21
C LEU A 22 -34.97 20.37 -30.09
N LYS A 23 -35.42 19.12 -29.98
CA LYS A 23 -36.52 18.57 -30.80
C LYS A 23 -37.88 19.18 -30.52
N SER A 24 -38.17 19.56 -29.27
CA SER A 24 -39.44 20.21 -28.92
C SER A 24 -39.58 21.63 -29.52
N LYS A 25 -38.47 22.25 -29.95
CA LYS A 25 -38.46 23.61 -30.49
C LYS A 25 -38.29 23.68 -32.02
N THR A 26 -37.83 22.61 -32.68
CA THR A 26 -37.79 22.54 -34.16
C THR A 26 -39.09 22.08 -34.81
N HIS A 27 -40.06 21.54 -34.05
CA HIS A 27 -41.32 21.01 -34.59
C HIS A 27 -42.51 21.99 -34.60
N ASN A 28 -42.30 23.27 -34.29
CA ASN A 28 -43.36 24.27 -34.33
C ASN A 28 -43.15 25.30 -35.46
N LYS A 29 -43.21 24.82 -36.71
CA LYS A 29 -43.95 25.49 -37.80
C LYS A 29 -43.98 24.66 -39.08
N VAL A 30 -45.18 24.63 -39.68
CA VAL A 30 -45.56 24.14 -41.03
C VAL A 30 -45.93 22.66 -41.12
N GLU A 31 -47.23 22.35 -40.96
CA GLU A 31 -48.00 21.59 -41.97
C GLU A 31 -49.53 21.67 -41.74
N SER A 32 -50.20 22.30 -42.73
CA SER A 32 -51.61 22.24 -43.15
C SER A 32 -52.75 22.04 -42.12
N LYS A 33 -53.49 23.12 -41.81
CA LYS A 33 -54.94 23.06 -41.59
C LYS A 33 -55.66 23.86 -42.69
N LYS A 34 -56.63 23.20 -43.33
CA LYS A 34 -57.50 23.74 -44.39
C LYS A 34 -58.23 25.02 -43.95
N LEU A 35 -58.43 25.90 -44.92
CA LEU A 35 -59.19 27.15 -44.92
C LEU A 35 -60.49 27.12 -44.11
N ALA A 36 -60.66 28.13 -43.25
CA ALA A 36 -61.93 28.83 -43.02
C ALA A 36 -61.61 30.33 -42.83
N ALA A 37 -62.42 31.19 -43.46
CA ALA A 37 -62.24 32.64 -43.62
C ALA A 37 -62.52 33.45 -42.31
N PRO A 38 -62.16 34.76 -42.26
CA PRO A 38 -61.60 35.41 -41.07
C PRO A 38 -62.61 36.16 -40.20
N THR A 39 -62.31 36.26 -38.89
CA THR A 39 -62.91 37.27 -38.00
C THR A 39 -61.79 38.23 -37.52
N PRO A 40 -61.93 39.55 -37.70
CA PRO A 40 -60.88 40.50 -37.35
C PRO A 40 -60.91 40.81 -35.84
N ILE A 41 -59.99 40.22 -35.08
CA ILE A 41 -59.71 40.60 -33.69
C ILE A 41 -58.20 40.82 -33.54
N SER A 42 -57.82 42.10 -33.56
CA SER A 42 -56.64 42.71 -32.92
C SER A 42 -55.38 41.83 -32.73
N LEU A 43 -54.82 41.35 -33.83
CA LEU A 43 -53.46 40.82 -33.89
C LEU A 43 -52.46 41.97 -33.99
N HIS A 44 -51.88 42.44 -32.89
CA HIS A 44 -50.54 43.06 -32.91
C HIS A 44 -49.85 43.20 -31.54
N LYS A 45 -50.53 42.97 -30.40
CA LYS A 45 -49.89 43.09 -29.06
C LYS A 45 -49.40 41.77 -28.42
N ASN A 46 -49.95 40.60 -28.79
CA ASN A 46 -49.65 39.35 -28.06
C ASN A 46 -48.39 38.60 -28.53
N THR A 47 -47.88 38.82 -29.74
CA THR A 47 -46.74 38.05 -30.28
C THR A 47 -45.40 38.44 -29.65
N GLN A 48 -45.15 39.72 -29.36
CA GLN A 48 -43.93 40.16 -28.68
C GLN A 48 -43.91 39.75 -27.20
N GLU A 49 -45.06 39.77 -26.53
CA GLU A 49 -45.18 39.39 -25.13
C GLU A 49 -45.00 37.87 -24.94
N GLU A 50 -45.57 37.06 -25.84
CA GLU A 50 -45.35 35.61 -25.88
C GLU A 50 -43.90 35.26 -26.24
N GLN A 51 -43.28 35.97 -27.19
CA GLN A 51 -41.86 35.80 -27.52
C GLN A 51 -40.96 36.17 -26.35
N SER A 52 -41.23 37.28 -25.65
CA SER A 52 -40.49 37.71 -24.46
C SER A 52 -40.61 36.73 -23.31
N LYS A 53 -41.81 36.18 -23.06
CA LYS A 53 -42.03 35.12 -22.06
C LYS A 53 -41.28 33.83 -22.43
N ALA A 54 -41.34 33.40 -23.69
CA ALA A 54 -40.62 32.22 -24.16
C ALA A 54 -39.09 32.38 -24.07
N GLN A 55 -38.58 33.58 -24.36
CA GLN A 55 -37.17 33.94 -24.24
C GLN A 55 -36.70 33.91 -22.78
N LYS A 56 -37.47 34.48 -21.85
CA LYS A 56 -37.18 34.43 -20.40
C LYS A 56 -37.10 33.00 -19.87
N ILE A 57 -38.05 32.14 -20.24
CA ILE A 57 -38.05 30.72 -19.84
C ILE A 57 -36.82 30.00 -20.42
N ALA A 58 -36.48 30.23 -21.69
CA ALA A 58 -35.32 29.61 -22.30
C ALA A 58 -33.99 30.07 -21.67
N LEU A 59 -33.88 31.33 -21.26
CA LEU A 59 -32.72 31.84 -20.51
C LEU A 59 -32.62 31.22 -19.11
N GLN A 60 -33.75 31.02 -18.45
CA GLN A 60 -33.79 30.30 -17.17
C GLN A 60 -33.30 28.85 -17.33
N ASP A 61 -33.77 28.13 -18.36
CA ASP A 61 -33.31 26.77 -18.66
C ASP A 61 -31.79 26.71 -18.93
N PHE A 62 -31.25 27.69 -19.67
CA PHE A 62 -29.81 27.75 -19.92
C PHE A 62 -29.01 28.05 -18.65
N ARG A 63 -29.46 28.96 -17.78
CA ARG A 63 -28.81 29.19 -16.48
C ARG A 63 -28.79 27.93 -15.63
N SER A 64 -29.92 27.21 -15.57
CA SER A 64 -29.98 25.91 -14.87
C SER A 64 -29.04 24.87 -15.50
N ALA A 65 -28.83 24.90 -16.82
CA ALA A 65 -27.86 24.03 -17.48
C ALA A 65 -26.41 24.40 -17.16
N VAL A 66 -26.08 25.70 -17.07
CA VAL A 66 -24.74 26.17 -16.66
C VAL A 66 -24.44 25.75 -15.22
N SER A 67 -25.37 26.03 -14.29
CA SER A 67 -25.23 25.63 -12.89
C SER A 67 -25.09 24.10 -12.75
N PHE A 68 -25.90 23.32 -13.48
CA PHE A 68 -25.78 21.87 -13.48
C PHE A 68 -24.40 21.39 -13.97
N ASN A 69 -23.87 21.99 -15.04
CA ASN A 69 -22.54 21.62 -15.55
C ASN A 69 -21.42 21.96 -14.56
N ASN A 70 -21.54 23.09 -13.85
CA ASN A 70 -20.58 23.47 -12.82
C ASN A 70 -20.60 22.52 -11.62
N ASP A 71 -21.80 22.22 -11.10
CA ASP A 71 -21.98 21.29 -9.98
C ASP A 71 -21.47 19.89 -10.36
N PHE A 72 -21.74 19.46 -11.59
CA PHE A 72 -21.24 18.20 -12.13
C PHE A 72 -19.70 18.19 -12.28
N SER A 73 -19.09 19.28 -12.75
CA SER A 73 -17.62 19.42 -12.83
C SER A 73 -17.01 19.26 -11.45
N LYS A 74 -17.50 20.03 -10.48
CA LYS A 74 -17.00 20.02 -9.10
C LYS A 74 -17.15 18.65 -8.44
N GLU A 75 -18.32 18.03 -8.54
CA GLU A 75 -18.54 16.68 -7.99
C GLU A 75 -17.60 15.65 -8.63
N THR A 76 -17.24 15.84 -9.91
CA THR A 76 -16.33 14.93 -10.59
C THR A 76 -14.88 15.19 -10.23
N GLU A 77 -14.44 16.44 -10.15
CA GLU A 77 -13.11 16.83 -9.62
C GLU A 77 -12.87 16.24 -8.23
N ASP A 78 -13.85 16.37 -7.32
CA ASP A 78 -13.76 15.81 -5.97
C ASP A 78 -13.58 14.28 -5.99
N LYS A 79 -14.29 13.59 -6.90
CA LYS A 79 -14.13 12.14 -7.09
C LYS A 79 -12.79 11.79 -7.73
N ILE A 80 -12.26 12.64 -8.62
CA ILE A 80 -10.96 12.42 -9.23
C ILE A 80 -9.87 12.43 -8.16
N LEU A 81 -9.89 13.44 -7.28
CA LEU A 81 -8.98 13.55 -6.14
C LEU A 81 -9.09 12.37 -5.16
N ASP A 82 -10.30 11.86 -4.91
CA ASP A 82 -10.50 10.65 -4.08
C ASP A 82 -9.90 9.40 -4.74
N PHE A 83 -10.02 9.27 -6.07
CA PHE A 83 -9.40 8.17 -6.80
C PHE A 83 -7.87 8.27 -6.82
N GLU A 84 -7.30 9.45 -7.06
CA GLU A 84 -5.85 9.68 -7.02
C GLU A 84 -5.27 9.32 -5.65
N LYS A 85 -5.93 9.71 -4.54
CA LYS A 85 -5.51 9.31 -3.19
C LYS A 85 -5.51 7.78 -3.01
N LYS A 86 -6.50 7.08 -3.57
CA LYS A 86 -6.55 5.61 -3.50
C LYS A 86 -5.47 4.94 -4.35
N ILE A 87 -5.14 5.51 -5.51
CA ILE A 87 -4.05 5.04 -6.37
C ILE A 87 -2.71 5.23 -5.67
N ASN A 88 -2.45 6.40 -5.10
CA ASN A 88 -1.23 6.66 -4.32
C ASN A 88 -1.11 5.71 -3.13
N GLY A 89 -2.21 5.48 -2.39
CA GLY A 89 -2.24 4.49 -1.31
C GLY A 89 -2.11 3.04 -1.79
N MET A 90 -2.31 2.76 -3.08
CA MET A 90 -2.06 1.45 -3.68
C MET A 90 -0.58 1.26 -4.00
N VAL A 91 0.05 2.26 -4.61
CA VAL A 91 1.50 2.26 -4.88
C VAL A 91 2.30 2.17 -3.58
N GLN A 92 1.94 2.98 -2.56
CA GLN A 92 2.56 2.91 -1.24
C GLN A 92 2.46 1.52 -0.60
N ARG A 93 1.32 0.83 -0.76
CA ARG A 93 1.18 -0.56 -0.28
C ARG A 93 2.16 -1.51 -0.98
N GLY A 94 2.46 -1.29 -2.26
CA GLY A 94 3.50 -2.04 -2.96
C GLY A 94 4.88 -1.80 -2.34
N ASP A 95 5.22 -0.55 -2.03
CA ASP A 95 6.49 -0.21 -1.37
C ASP A 95 6.60 -0.82 0.04
N ASP A 96 5.50 -0.78 0.81
CA ASP A 96 5.43 -1.41 2.13
C ASP A 96 5.64 -2.93 2.05
N ILE A 97 5.07 -3.58 1.01
CA ILE A 97 5.29 -5.01 0.77
C ILE A 97 6.75 -5.29 0.44
N ASP A 98 7.41 -4.45 -0.37
CA ASP A 98 8.82 -4.61 -0.72
C ASP A 98 9.74 -4.48 0.51
N LEU A 99 9.45 -3.53 1.41
CA LEU A 99 10.15 -3.40 2.70
C LEU A 99 9.94 -4.65 3.58
N GLY A 100 8.70 -5.18 3.60
CA GLY A 100 8.38 -6.43 4.27
C GLY A 100 9.17 -7.62 3.71
N LEU A 101 9.31 -7.71 2.38
CA LEU A 101 10.09 -8.75 1.70
C LEU A 101 11.58 -8.67 2.03
N GLN A 102 12.17 -7.48 2.08
CA GLN A 102 13.56 -7.31 2.50
C GLN A 102 13.77 -7.79 3.95
N THR A 103 12.82 -7.48 4.82
CA THR A 103 12.85 -7.94 6.22
C THR A 103 12.76 -9.46 6.30
N LEU A 104 11.89 -10.08 5.51
CA LEU A 104 11.77 -11.54 5.44
C LEU A 104 13.03 -12.20 4.88
N GLN A 105 13.68 -11.59 3.89
CA GLN A 105 14.96 -12.08 3.35
C GLN A 105 16.08 -12.07 4.39
N MET A 106 16.22 -10.98 5.16
CA MET A 106 17.21 -10.93 6.25
C MET A 106 16.95 -12.02 7.29
N ARG A 107 15.69 -12.13 7.75
CA ARG A 107 15.28 -13.16 8.72
C ARG A 107 15.48 -14.58 8.20
N SER A 108 15.25 -14.79 6.90
CA SER A 108 15.54 -16.06 6.23
C SER A 108 17.04 -16.37 6.31
N GLY A 109 17.91 -15.39 6.06
CA GLY A 109 19.36 -15.53 6.28
C GLY A 109 19.72 -15.96 7.71
N ASP A 110 19.12 -15.35 8.73
CA ASP A 110 19.36 -15.70 10.14
C ASP A 110 18.93 -17.15 10.47
N VAL A 111 17.78 -17.58 9.93
CA VAL A 111 17.30 -18.95 10.08
C VAL A 111 18.25 -19.94 9.40
N GLN A 112 18.78 -19.60 8.22
CA GLN A 112 19.76 -20.44 7.53
C GLN A 112 21.09 -20.56 8.31
N GLY A 113 21.54 -19.46 8.92
CA GLY A 113 22.69 -19.48 9.82
C GLY A 113 22.46 -20.40 11.03
N SER A 114 21.30 -20.25 11.68
CA SER A 114 20.91 -21.08 12.83
C SER A 114 20.77 -22.57 12.45
N TYR A 115 20.27 -22.85 11.25
CA TYR A 115 20.19 -24.20 10.69
C TYR A 115 21.59 -24.82 10.53
N SER A 116 22.54 -24.07 9.97
CA SER A 116 23.93 -24.54 9.84
C SER A 116 24.58 -24.82 11.20
N GLU A 117 24.32 -23.98 12.21
CA GLU A 117 24.82 -24.20 13.56
C GLU A 117 24.21 -25.46 14.18
N MET A 118 22.91 -25.69 13.99
CA MET A 118 22.23 -26.90 14.45
C MET A 118 22.83 -28.16 13.81
N SER A 119 23.08 -28.18 12.49
CA SER A 119 23.72 -29.31 11.82
C SER A 119 25.14 -29.58 12.38
N GLN A 120 25.91 -28.54 12.67
CA GLN A 120 27.22 -28.67 13.32
C GLN A 120 27.11 -29.26 14.74
N ASN A 121 26.10 -28.85 15.51
CA ASN A 121 25.86 -29.38 16.84
C ASN A 121 25.46 -30.87 16.81
N ILE A 122 24.70 -31.31 15.81
CA ILE A 122 24.39 -32.74 15.60
C ILE A 122 25.67 -33.55 15.36
N LEU A 123 26.62 -33.02 14.57
CA LEU A 123 27.90 -33.68 14.32
C LEU A 123 28.71 -33.81 15.61
N LYS A 124 28.84 -32.73 16.38
CA LYS A 124 29.53 -32.75 17.68
C LYS A 124 28.89 -33.73 18.66
N LEU A 125 27.56 -33.73 18.78
CA LEU A 125 26.85 -34.69 19.63
C LEU A 125 27.08 -36.15 19.20
N SER A 126 27.15 -36.39 17.89
CA SER A 126 27.44 -37.72 17.35
C SER A 126 28.85 -38.17 17.69
N GLU A 127 29.82 -37.26 17.66
CA GLU A 127 31.20 -37.50 18.11
C GLU A 127 31.26 -37.79 19.62
N THR A 128 30.64 -36.96 20.46
CA THR A 128 30.52 -37.21 21.91
C THR A 128 29.87 -38.55 22.21
N ASN A 129 28.83 -38.93 21.47
CA ASN A 129 28.18 -40.23 21.65
C ASN A 129 29.12 -41.40 21.31
N ARG A 130 30.00 -41.23 20.32
CA ARG A 130 31.03 -42.21 19.97
C ARG A 130 32.11 -42.31 21.05
N GLU A 131 32.55 -41.20 21.61
CA GLU A 131 33.50 -41.18 22.73
C GLU A 131 32.94 -41.90 23.95
N LEU A 132 31.66 -41.71 24.28
CA LEU A 132 30.99 -42.44 25.37
C LEU A 132 30.96 -43.95 25.16
N ILE A 133 30.77 -44.41 23.91
CA ILE A 133 30.84 -45.83 23.56
C ILE A 133 32.26 -46.38 23.76
N GLU A 134 33.31 -45.61 23.44
CA GLU A 134 34.69 -46.01 23.74
C GLU A 134 34.96 -46.07 25.24
N ILE A 135 34.40 -45.15 26.05
CA ILE A 135 34.51 -45.22 27.52
C ILE A 135 33.85 -46.50 28.06
N GLN A 136 32.69 -46.89 27.52
CA GLN A 136 32.02 -48.14 27.89
C GLN A 136 32.93 -49.35 27.66
N LYS A 137 33.68 -49.37 26.54
CA LYS A 137 34.67 -50.42 26.24
C LYS A 137 35.85 -50.41 27.20
N ILE A 138 36.34 -49.23 27.60
CA ILE A 138 37.39 -49.10 28.61
C ILE A 138 36.91 -49.68 29.95
N ILE A 139 35.68 -49.37 30.37
CA ILE A 139 35.11 -49.93 31.61
C ILE A 139 35.09 -51.47 31.58
N GLU A 140 34.74 -52.07 30.44
CA GLU A 140 34.76 -53.53 30.28
C GLU A 140 36.16 -54.13 30.44
N GLN A 141 37.19 -53.47 29.91
CA GLN A 141 38.58 -53.88 30.09
C GLN A 141 39.02 -53.78 31.56
N VAL A 142 38.62 -52.71 32.26
CA VAL A 142 38.97 -52.55 33.69
C VAL A 142 38.23 -53.59 34.55
N LEU A 143 36.98 -53.94 34.22
CA LEU A 143 36.27 -55.04 34.87
C LEU A 143 37.00 -56.38 34.71
N GLU A 144 37.55 -56.66 33.52
CA GLU A 144 38.37 -57.86 33.27
C GLU A 144 39.65 -57.86 34.13
N HIS A 145 40.35 -56.73 34.21
CA HIS A 145 41.53 -56.57 35.06
C HIS A 145 41.19 -56.75 36.54
N SER A 146 40.08 -56.18 37.01
CA SER A 146 39.62 -56.34 38.40
C SER A 146 39.31 -57.80 38.75
N LYS A 147 38.68 -58.52 37.81
CA LYS A 147 38.46 -59.97 37.93
C LYS A 147 39.78 -60.74 38.02
N MET A 148 40.78 -60.37 37.22
CA MET A 148 42.11 -60.98 37.28
C MET A 148 42.80 -60.71 38.63
N ILE A 149 42.73 -59.49 39.17
CA ILE A 149 43.25 -59.15 40.50
C ILE A 149 42.60 -60.00 41.58
N SER A 150 41.27 -60.12 41.56
CA SER A 150 40.51 -60.98 42.49
C SER A 150 40.96 -62.45 42.43
N GLN A 151 41.24 -62.97 41.23
CA GLN A 151 41.78 -64.32 41.04
C GLN A 151 43.21 -64.48 41.57
N ILE A 152 44.08 -63.48 41.36
CA ILE A 152 45.46 -63.49 41.89
C ILE A 152 45.41 -63.46 43.42
N ALA A 153 44.59 -62.58 43.99
CA ALA A 153 44.40 -62.45 45.43
C ALA A 153 43.85 -63.76 46.04
N PHE A 154 42.90 -64.44 45.38
CA PHE A 154 42.43 -65.76 45.81
C PHE A 154 43.54 -66.82 45.83
N LYS A 155 44.39 -66.85 44.80
CA LYS A 155 45.53 -67.77 44.75
C LYS A 155 46.56 -67.46 45.84
N ALA A 156 46.84 -66.19 46.10
CA ALA A 156 47.72 -65.75 47.17
C ALA A 156 47.16 -66.15 48.54
N GLN A 157 45.85 -66.03 48.74
CA GLN A 157 45.16 -66.48 49.96
C GLN A 157 45.33 -67.99 50.19
N LEU A 158 45.17 -68.81 49.14
CA LEU A 158 45.40 -70.26 49.23
C LEU A 158 46.87 -70.60 49.52
N LEU A 159 47.82 -69.89 48.91
CA LEU A 159 49.26 -70.08 49.18
C LEU A 159 49.62 -69.70 50.61
N SER A 160 49.10 -68.57 51.10
CA SER A 160 49.24 -68.13 52.48
C SER A 160 48.68 -69.17 53.46
N PHE A 161 47.47 -69.67 53.20
CA PHE A 161 46.85 -70.71 54.01
C PHE A 161 47.69 -72.00 54.06
N ASN A 162 48.19 -72.47 52.91
CA ASN A 162 49.07 -73.63 52.86
C ASN A 162 50.38 -73.38 53.63
N ALA A 163 50.95 -72.18 53.54
CA ALA A 163 52.15 -71.81 54.29
C ALA A 163 51.89 -71.74 55.80
N SER A 164 50.72 -71.24 56.24
CA SER A 164 50.32 -71.27 57.65
C SER A 164 50.21 -72.69 58.19
N ILE A 165 49.67 -73.64 57.41
CA ILE A 165 49.59 -75.05 57.79
C ILE A 165 51.00 -75.65 57.95
N GLU A 166 51.90 -75.43 56.99
CA GLU A 166 53.25 -75.99 57.05
C GLU A 166 54.08 -75.34 58.17
N ALA A 167 53.88 -74.04 58.43
CA ALA A 167 54.48 -73.34 59.56
C ALA A 167 54.01 -73.92 60.91
N ALA A 168 52.73 -74.26 61.04
CA ALA A 168 52.20 -74.93 62.23
C ALA A 168 52.80 -76.34 62.38
N ARG A 169 52.97 -77.07 61.27
CA ARG A 169 53.58 -78.41 61.24
C ARG A 169 55.05 -78.41 61.69
N ALA A 170 55.80 -77.35 61.35
CA ALA A 170 57.19 -77.15 61.79
C ALA A 170 57.32 -76.75 63.27
N GLY A 171 56.20 -76.54 63.99
CA GLY A 171 56.18 -76.27 65.42
C GLY A 171 56.97 -75.01 65.81
N ALA A 172 57.91 -75.14 66.75
CA ALA A 172 58.67 -74.00 67.26
C ALA A 172 59.53 -73.29 66.20
N ALA A 173 60.03 -74.03 65.20
CA ALA A 173 60.86 -73.51 64.11
C ALA A 173 60.06 -72.74 63.05
N GLY A 174 58.75 -73.00 62.96
CA GLY A 174 57.84 -72.37 61.98
C GLY A 174 57.20 -71.05 62.44
N ARG A 175 57.43 -70.61 63.69
CA ARG A 175 56.74 -69.44 64.26
C ARG A 175 56.89 -68.15 63.44
N GLY A 176 58.10 -67.86 62.94
CA GLY A 176 58.33 -66.70 62.08
C GLY A 176 57.59 -66.79 60.74
N PHE A 177 57.58 -67.98 60.12
CA PHE A 177 56.85 -68.24 58.88
C PHE A 177 55.33 -68.15 59.06
N SER A 178 54.81 -68.52 60.23
CA SER A 178 53.39 -68.42 60.54
C SER A 178 52.90 -66.97 60.52
N VAL A 179 53.68 -66.05 61.12
CA VAL A 179 53.36 -64.60 61.14
C VAL A 179 53.37 -64.04 59.71
N VAL A 180 54.39 -64.38 58.91
CA VAL A 180 54.46 -63.94 57.51
C VAL A 180 53.29 -64.49 56.69
N ALA A 181 52.93 -65.76 56.87
CA ALA A 181 51.81 -66.36 56.16
C ALA A 181 50.49 -65.65 56.52
N GLN A 182 50.24 -65.37 57.80
CA GLN A 182 49.04 -64.63 58.24
C GLN A 182 48.98 -63.22 57.64
N GLU A 183 50.09 -62.49 57.60
CA GLU A 183 50.16 -61.16 56.99
C GLU A 183 49.89 -61.20 55.47
N VAL A 184 50.49 -62.16 54.76
CA VAL A 184 50.22 -62.38 53.32
C VAL A 184 48.77 -62.73 53.07
N GLY A 185 48.12 -63.47 53.98
CA GLY A 185 46.71 -63.80 53.90
C GLY A 185 45.83 -62.55 54.10
N SER A 186 46.16 -61.74 55.09
CA SER A 186 45.49 -60.45 55.31
C SER A 186 45.56 -59.56 54.07
N LEU A 187 46.75 -59.40 53.47
CA LEU A 187 46.95 -58.63 52.24
C LEU A 187 46.18 -59.18 51.04
N ALA A 188 46.11 -60.51 50.91
CA ALA A 188 45.34 -61.17 49.88
C ALA A 188 43.83 -60.92 50.05
N GLN A 189 43.29 -61.02 51.26
CA GLN A 189 41.90 -60.69 51.56
C GLN A 189 41.59 -59.22 51.25
N MET A 190 42.43 -58.29 51.73
CA MET A 190 42.29 -56.86 51.42
C MET A 190 42.28 -56.59 49.91
N SER A 191 43.12 -57.30 49.15
CA SER A 191 43.16 -57.17 47.68
C SER A 191 41.89 -57.69 47.02
N GLN A 192 41.28 -58.76 47.55
CA GLN A 192 39.99 -59.26 47.05
C GLN A 192 38.87 -58.26 47.30
N ASP A 193 38.80 -57.70 48.52
CA ASP A 193 37.77 -56.75 48.90
C ASP A 193 37.87 -55.47 48.04
N ALA A 194 39.10 -54.94 47.87
CA ALA A 194 39.34 -53.80 46.98
C ALA A 194 38.95 -54.08 45.51
N ALA A 195 39.29 -55.26 44.98
CA ALA A 195 38.88 -55.64 43.62
C ALA A 195 37.35 -55.76 43.48
N LYS A 196 36.67 -56.22 44.53
CA LYS A 196 35.21 -56.30 44.56
C LYS A 196 34.58 -54.89 44.53
N GLU A 197 35.04 -53.99 45.39
CA GLU A 197 34.57 -52.59 45.43
C GLU A 197 34.79 -51.87 44.08
N ILE A 198 35.96 -52.05 43.46
CA ILE A 198 36.24 -51.53 42.11
C ILE A 198 35.23 -52.07 41.10
N SER A 199 34.92 -53.37 41.15
CA SER A 199 33.98 -54.00 40.22
C SER A 199 32.55 -53.47 40.40
N GLU A 200 32.11 -53.31 41.65
CA GLU A 200 30.80 -52.74 41.98
C GLU A 200 30.67 -51.30 41.44
N SER A 201 31.66 -50.44 41.71
CA SER A 201 31.69 -49.07 41.19
C SER A 201 31.70 -48.99 39.66
N LEU A 202 32.45 -49.87 38.99
CA LEU A 202 32.48 -49.93 37.53
C LEU A 202 31.16 -50.41 36.93
N HIS A 203 30.43 -51.30 37.59
CA HIS A 203 29.09 -51.70 37.17
C HIS A 203 28.09 -50.54 37.24
N GLU A 204 28.14 -49.73 38.29
CA GLU A 204 27.33 -48.51 38.42
C GLU A 204 27.68 -47.48 37.33
N ASN A 205 28.98 -47.27 37.09
CA ASN A 205 29.46 -46.38 36.04
C ASN A 205 29.01 -46.85 34.65
N LYS A 206 29.09 -48.17 34.36
CA LYS A 206 28.61 -48.74 33.09
C LYS A 206 27.12 -48.46 32.88
N SER A 207 26.29 -48.69 33.91
CA SER A 207 24.86 -48.40 33.85
C SER A 207 24.58 -46.92 33.57
N THR A 208 25.34 -46.03 34.23
CA THR A 208 25.24 -44.58 34.04
C THR A 208 25.57 -44.18 32.60
N ILE A 209 26.68 -44.69 32.04
CA ILE A 209 27.11 -44.38 30.67
C ILE A 209 26.13 -44.94 29.64
N ASP A 210 25.62 -46.16 29.83
CA ASP A 210 24.61 -46.75 28.93
C ASP A 210 23.36 -45.86 28.83
N ASN A 211 22.90 -45.35 29.98
CA ASN A 211 21.79 -44.40 30.00
C ASN A 211 22.14 -43.08 29.28
N ILE A 212 23.35 -42.54 29.48
CA ILE A 212 23.78 -41.31 28.78
C ILE A 212 23.81 -41.53 27.27
N VAL A 213 24.41 -42.63 26.78
CA VAL A 213 24.46 -42.97 25.34
C VAL A 213 23.05 -43.05 24.75
N LYS A 214 22.12 -43.70 25.47
CA LYS A 214 20.72 -43.79 25.04
C LYS A 214 20.03 -42.43 24.97
N GLN A 215 20.27 -41.54 25.94
CA GLN A 215 19.68 -40.19 25.95
C GLN A 215 20.27 -39.30 24.85
N VAL A 216 21.59 -39.33 24.66
CA VAL A 216 22.27 -38.58 23.59
C VAL A 216 21.80 -39.08 22.22
N GLY A 217 21.68 -40.39 22.02
CA GLY A 217 21.15 -40.98 20.79
C GLY A 217 19.73 -40.50 20.47
N LYS A 218 18.83 -40.48 21.46
CA LYS A 218 17.48 -39.92 21.29
C LYS A 218 17.48 -38.43 20.95
N ASN A 219 18.34 -37.65 21.59
CA ASN A 219 18.47 -36.23 21.32
C ASN A 219 18.97 -35.96 19.90
N ILE A 220 19.92 -36.76 19.41
CA ILE A 220 20.39 -36.68 18.01
C ILE A 220 19.23 -36.93 17.04
N GLU A 221 18.44 -37.99 17.27
CA GLU A 221 17.30 -38.33 16.40
C GLU A 221 16.23 -37.22 16.40
N ALA A 222 15.85 -36.73 17.57
CA ALA A 222 14.89 -35.63 17.70
C ALA A 222 15.40 -34.33 17.03
N THR A 223 16.70 -34.04 17.15
CA THR A 223 17.28 -32.84 16.52
C THR A 223 17.32 -32.97 14.99
N LYS A 224 17.56 -34.17 14.44
CA LYS A 224 17.46 -34.43 12.99
C LYS A 224 16.04 -34.29 12.45
N GLU A 225 15.04 -34.71 13.23
CA GLU A 225 13.64 -34.49 12.84
C GLU A 225 13.30 -32.99 12.81
N LEU A 226 13.75 -32.23 13.81
CA LEU A 226 13.63 -30.77 13.83
C LEU A 226 14.34 -30.12 12.65
N GLU A 227 15.54 -30.60 12.29
CA GLU A 227 16.27 -30.17 11.10
C GLU A 227 15.43 -30.37 9.82
N GLY A 228 14.84 -31.54 9.63
CA GLY A 228 13.95 -31.79 8.50
C GLY A 228 12.76 -30.84 8.44
N ASN A 229 12.12 -30.59 9.58
CA ASN A 229 10.97 -29.68 9.67
C ASN A 229 11.35 -28.23 9.36
N VAL A 230 12.47 -27.74 9.90
CA VAL A 230 12.96 -26.38 9.62
C VAL A 230 13.31 -26.21 8.14
N SER A 231 13.91 -27.23 7.52
CA SER A 231 14.20 -27.22 6.08
C SER A 231 12.92 -27.08 5.24
N ASN A 232 11.87 -27.85 5.56
CA ASN A 232 10.58 -27.76 4.89
C ASN A 232 9.93 -26.37 5.06
N TYR A 233 9.96 -25.80 6.27
CA TYR A 233 9.45 -24.45 6.49
C TYR A 233 10.21 -23.39 5.70
N PHE A 234 11.52 -23.57 5.56
CA PHE A 234 12.34 -22.65 4.78
C PHE A 234 11.98 -22.66 3.30
N VAL A 235 11.79 -23.85 2.71
CA VAL A 235 11.35 -23.99 1.31
C VAL A 235 10.01 -23.28 1.09
N ASN A 236 9.02 -23.53 1.97
CA ASN A 236 7.71 -22.89 1.89
C ASN A 236 7.80 -21.36 2.04
N LEU A 237 8.66 -20.87 2.93
CA LEU A 237 8.86 -19.44 3.14
C LEU A 237 9.46 -18.77 1.89
N VAL A 238 10.42 -19.41 1.22
CA VAL A 238 10.99 -18.91 -0.05
C VAL A 238 9.94 -18.85 -1.15
N GLU A 239 9.07 -19.86 -1.24
CA GLU A 239 7.97 -19.88 -2.20
C GLU A 239 6.96 -18.74 -1.93
N MET A 240 6.52 -18.59 -0.68
CA MET A 240 5.65 -17.48 -0.27
C MET A 240 6.27 -16.10 -0.57
N MET A 241 7.56 -15.90 -0.28
CA MET A 241 8.24 -14.64 -0.59
C MET A 241 8.20 -14.32 -2.09
N LYS A 242 8.34 -15.34 -2.95
CA LYS A 242 8.25 -15.17 -4.41
C LYS A 242 6.84 -14.77 -4.84
N GLU A 243 5.81 -15.38 -4.26
CA GLU A 243 4.40 -15.02 -4.53
C GLU A 243 4.09 -13.58 -4.08
N VAL A 244 4.49 -13.22 -2.87
CA VAL A 244 4.30 -11.87 -2.31
C VAL A 244 5.04 -10.82 -3.15
N LYS A 245 6.24 -11.14 -3.66
CA LYS A 245 6.97 -10.27 -4.60
C LYS A 245 6.18 -10.04 -5.89
N SER A 246 5.65 -11.10 -6.49
CA SER A 246 4.82 -10.98 -7.69
C SER A 246 3.56 -10.15 -7.42
N GLN A 247 2.94 -10.29 -6.25
CA GLN A 247 1.80 -9.46 -5.85
C GLN A 247 2.17 -7.98 -5.70
N SER A 248 3.33 -7.67 -5.13
CA SER A 248 3.86 -6.29 -5.04
C SER A 248 4.01 -5.65 -6.42
N GLU A 249 4.65 -6.38 -7.34
CA GLU A 249 4.87 -5.94 -8.73
C GLU A 249 3.53 -5.69 -9.44
N MET A 250 2.56 -6.60 -9.30
CA MET A 250 1.21 -6.44 -9.86
C MET A 250 0.48 -5.22 -9.29
N ILE A 251 0.58 -4.96 -7.97
CA ILE A 251 -0.06 -3.80 -7.33
C ILE A 251 0.52 -2.49 -7.88
N LYS A 252 1.84 -2.43 -8.08
CA LYS A 252 2.51 -1.25 -8.63
C LYS A 252 2.13 -1.02 -10.09
N GLU A 253 2.09 -2.09 -10.90
CA GLU A 253 1.64 -2.02 -12.30
C GLU A 253 0.18 -1.58 -12.40
N GLU A 254 -0.72 -2.19 -11.61
CA GLU A 254 -2.13 -1.78 -11.55
C GLU A 254 -2.28 -0.31 -11.10
N GLY A 255 -1.46 0.13 -10.13
CA GLY A 255 -1.40 1.51 -9.69
C GLY A 255 -1.06 2.47 -10.82
N GLY A 256 0.03 2.20 -11.57
CA GLY A 256 0.44 3.03 -12.71
C GLY A 256 -0.59 3.04 -13.84
N VAL A 257 -1.18 1.89 -14.18
CA VAL A 257 -2.25 1.82 -15.20
C VAL A 257 -3.47 2.63 -14.77
N LEU A 258 -3.85 2.59 -13.48
CA LEU A 258 -4.95 3.39 -12.96
C LEU A 258 -4.63 4.88 -13.00
N GLU A 259 -3.40 5.28 -12.70
CA GLU A 259 -2.95 6.67 -12.77
C GLU A 259 -3.07 7.23 -14.20
N ASP A 260 -2.55 6.50 -15.19
CA ASP A 260 -2.66 6.87 -16.61
C ASP A 260 -4.12 6.99 -17.07
N GLN A 261 -4.97 6.02 -16.68
CA GLN A 261 -6.40 6.06 -16.98
C GLN A 261 -7.08 7.25 -16.34
N MET A 262 -6.67 7.62 -15.13
CA MET A 262 -7.24 8.72 -14.37
C MET A 262 -6.90 10.06 -14.99
N SER A 263 -5.63 10.25 -15.37
CA SER A 263 -5.14 11.42 -16.10
C SER A 263 -5.87 11.59 -17.44
N SER A 264 -5.95 10.51 -18.23
CA SER A 264 -6.69 10.51 -19.49
C SER A 264 -8.18 10.84 -19.28
N PHE A 265 -8.83 10.24 -18.28
CA PHE A 265 -10.23 10.51 -17.97
C PHE A 265 -10.48 11.97 -17.58
N SER A 266 -9.60 12.53 -16.74
CA SER A 266 -9.65 13.94 -16.32
C SER A 266 -9.57 14.87 -17.54
N GLY A 267 -8.60 14.63 -18.44
CA GLY A 267 -8.46 15.39 -19.69
C GLY A 267 -9.68 15.28 -20.61
N ASP A 268 -10.18 14.05 -20.81
CA ASP A 268 -11.38 13.76 -21.61
C ASP A 268 -12.64 14.47 -21.08
N LEU A 269 -12.78 14.49 -19.75
CA LEU A 269 -13.88 15.12 -19.06
C LEU A 269 -13.82 16.64 -19.21
N SER A 270 -12.65 17.23 -18.95
CA SER A 270 -12.43 18.67 -19.11
C SER A 270 -12.77 19.13 -20.52
N SER A 271 -12.31 18.39 -21.55
CA SER A 271 -12.66 18.66 -22.95
C SER A 271 -14.17 18.61 -23.20
N LYS A 272 -14.88 17.58 -22.71
CA LYS A 272 -16.34 17.42 -22.90
C LYS A 272 -17.15 18.49 -22.16
N ILE A 273 -16.73 18.88 -20.96
CA ILE A 273 -17.37 19.96 -20.18
C ILE A 273 -17.17 21.29 -20.92
N SER A 274 -15.96 21.56 -21.41
CA SER A 274 -15.67 22.76 -22.22
C SER A 274 -16.54 22.81 -23.48
N GLU A 275 -16.67 21.69 -24.21
CA GLU A 275 -17.52 21.62 -25.40
C GLU A 275 -18.99 21.90 -25.08
N GLN A 276 -19.56 21.29 -24.04
CA GLN A 276 -20.95 21.54 -23.64
C GLN A 276 -21.17 22.99 -23.20
N THR A 277 -20.21 23.55 -22.46
CA THR A 277 -20.23 24.94 -22.01
C THR A 277 -20.27 25.90 -23.21
N LYS A 278 -19.47 25.65 -24.25
CA LYS A 278 -19.51 26.42 -25.51
C LYS A 278 -20.85 26.29 -26.24
N ILE A 279 -21.47 25.10 -26.25
CA ILE A 279 -22.80 24.92 -26.86
C ILE A 279 -23.86 25.73 -26.11
N ILE A 280 -23.84 25.71 -24.77
CA ILE A 280 -24.74 26.50 -23.94
C ILE A 280 -24.53 28.00 -24.20
N ALA A 281 -23.28 28.46 -24.22
CA ALA A 281 -22.93 29.86 -24.49
C ALA A 281 -23.47 30.34 -25.84
N ARG A 282 -23.29 29.56 -26.92
CA ARG A 282 -23.86 29.88 -28.23
C ARG A 282 -25.38 29.96 -28.20
N GLY A 283 -26.03 29.08 -27.43
CA GLY A 283 -27.48 29.09 -27.22
C GLY A 283 -27.98 30.36 -26.52
N VAL A 284 -27.29 30.77 -25.46
CA VAL A 284 -27.58 32.02 -24.73
C VAL A 284 -27.33 33.23 -25.64
N ALA A 285 -26.18 33.28 -26.34
CA ALA A 285 -25.84 34.37 -27.26
C ALA A 285 -26.89 34.55 -28.36
N LYS A 286 -27.36 33.45 -28.96
CA LYS A 286 -28.41 33.49 -29.99
C LYS A 286 -29.75 33.99 -29.46
N LEU A 287 -30.05 33.76 -28.18
CA LEU A 287 -31.26 34.26 -27.54
C LEU A 287 -31.14 35.71 -27.10
N THR A 288 -30.00 36.15 -26.56
CA THR A 288 -29.82 37.51 -26.03
C THR A 288 -29.34 38.52 -27.06
N GLY A 289 -28.69 38.06 -28.14
CA GLY A 289 -27.97 38.89 -29.10
C GLY A 289 -26.65 39.46 -28.56
N ILE A 290 -26.19 38.97 -27.40
CA ILE A 290 -24.97 39.42 -26.72
C ILE A 290 -23.92 38.34 -26.94
N GLU A 291 -22.70 38.70 -27.31
CA GLU A 291 -21.58 37.75 -27.41
C GLU A 291 -20.61 37.92 -26.23
N ILE A 292 -20.06 36.80 -25.76
CA ILE A 292 -18.96 36.81 -24.80
C ILE A 292 -17.68 37.03 -25.61
N LYS A 293 -16.92 38.06 -25.26
CA LYS A 293 -15.65 38.37 -25.90
C LYS A 293 -14.53 37.65 -25.14
N GLU A 294 -13.71 36.89 -25.85
CA GLU A 294 -12.48 36.33 -25.28
C GLU A 294 -11.40 37.42 -25.32
N MET A 295 -10.71 37.63 -24.21
CA MET A 295 -9.59 38.53 -24.07
C MET A 295 -8.34 37.68 -23.81
N ASP A 296 -7.32 37.85 -24.65
CA ASP A 296 -6.03 37.18 -24.46
C ASP A 296 -5.18 37.90 -23.40
N SER A 297 -4.10 37.25 -22.96
CA SER A 297 -3.20 37.76 -21.93
C SER A 297 -2.39 38.98 -22.37
N ASP A 298 -2.25 39.21 -23.68
CA ASP A 298 -1.28 40.14 -24.26
C ASP A 298 -1.94 41.47 -24.66
N SER A 299 -3.24 41.44 -25.00
CA SER A 299 -4.09 42.61 -25.24
C SER A 299 -4.55 43.31 -23.95
N PHE A 300 -4.10 42.79 -22.80
CA PHE A 300 -4.59 43.12 -21.48
C PHE A 300 -3.95 44.39 -20.86
N GLU A 301 -2.66 44.68 -21.10
CA GLU A 301 -1.95 45.79 -20.42
C GLU A 301 -2.42 47.20 -20.81
N ALA A 302 -3.21 47.36 -21.89
CA ALA A 302 -3.55 48.67 -22.46
C ALA A 302 -4.84 49.33 -21.90
N GLU A 303 -5.71 48.60 -21.19
CA GLU A 303 -7.09 49.07 -20.88
C GLU A 303 -7.54 48.90 -19.41
N ASN A 304 -6.59 48.77 -18.46
CA ASN A 304 -6.85 48.43 -17.05
C ASN A 304 -7.85 49.33 -16.28
N SER A 305 -8.15 50.53 -16.78
CA SER A 305 -9.02 51.49 -16.08
C SER A 305 -10.52 51.38 -16.42
N ASN A 306 -10.92 50.55 -17.38
CA ASN A 306 -12.29 50.55 -17.92
C ASN A 306 -13.08 49.25 -17.68
N TYR A 307 -12.52 48.29 -16.95
CA TYR A 307 -13.13 46.99 -16.64
C TYR A 307 -13.37 46.80 -15.15
N ILE A 308 -14.53 46.26 -14.80
CA ILE A 308 -14.79 45.69 -13.48
C ILE A 308 -14.34 44.24 -13.53
N VAL A 309 -13.28 43.93 -12.82
CA VAL A 309 -12.62 42.62 -12.86
C VAL A 309 -13.12 41.76 -11.71
N VAL A 310 -13.63 40.59 -12.05
CA VAL A 310 -14.19 39.63 -11.10
C VAL A 310 -13.39 38.33 -11.15
N ASN A 311 -12.69 38.04 -10.07
CA ASN A 311 -11.92 36.82 -9.86
C ASN A 311 -12.79 35.75 -9.17
N LEU A 312 -12.89 34.57 -9.78
CA LEU A 312 -13.80 33.49 -9.38
C LEU A 312 -13.09 32.31 -8.67
N GLY A 313 -12.03 32.59 -7.92
CA GLY A 313 -11.19 31.60 -7.22
C GLY A 313 -11.78 30.99 -5.94
N GLN A 314 -11.24 29.84 -5.49
CA GLN A 314 -11.68 29.11 -4.29
C GLN A 314 -10.80 29.31 -3.03
N GLN A 315 -9.64 29.97 -3.12
CA GLN A 315 -8.75 30.19 -1.97
C GLN A 315 -8.28 31.64 -1.85
N ALA A 316 -8.04 32.05 -0.61
CA ALA A 316 -7.76 33.40 -0.10
C ALA A 316 -7.26 34.44 -1.12
N ALA A 317 -8.05 35.53 -1.22
CA ALA A 317 -7.75 36.88 -1.69
C ALA A 317 -6.27 37.18 -2.02
N THR A 318 -5.78 36.63 -3.13
CA THR A 318 -4.59 37.14 -3.80
C THR A 318 -5.09 37.74 -5.10
N ASP A 319 -4.93 39.05 -5.22
CA ASP A 319 -5.25 39.74 -6.46
C ASP A 319 -4.53 39.06 -7.62
N ILE A 320 -5.24 38.95 -8.75
CA ILE A 320 -4.65 38.42 -9.97
C ILE A 320 -3.45 39.33 -10.30
N ALA A 321 -2.27 38.77 -10.55
CA ALA A 321 -1.08 39.56 -10.88
C ALA A 321 -1.40 40.53 -12.04
N GLY A 322 -1.29 41.84 -11.78
CA GLY A 322 -1.69 42.91 -12.70
C GLY A 322 -3.05 43.56 -12.43
N PHE A 323 -3.79 43.14 -11.39
CA PHE A 323 -5.14 43.63 -11.08
C PHE A 323 -5.29 44.02 -9.60
N GLU A 324 -4.79 45.19 -9.22
CA GLU A 324 -5.05 45.77 -7.91
C GLU A 324 -6.55 46.14 -7.80
N ASN A 325 -7.24 45.64 -6.76
CA ASN A 325 -8.69 45.79 -6.51
C ASN A 325 -9.63 44.87 -7.32
N SER A 326 -9.18 43.67 -7.69
CA SER A 326 -10.07 42.66 -8.27
C SER A 326 -11.17 42.24 -7.27
N LEU A 327 -12.41 42.09 -7.74
CA LEU A 327 -13.49 41.62 -6.90
C LEU A 327 -13.46 40.09 -6.81
N HIS A 328 -13.32 39.55 -5.60
CA HIS A 328 -13.28 38.10 -5.37
C HIS A 328 -14.68 37.59 -5.04
N LEU A 329 -15.24 36.73 -5.89
CA LEU A 329 -16.57 36.16 -5.72
C LEU A 329 -16.56 34.66 -5.99
N ALA A 330 -17.29 33.89 -5.19
CA ALA A 330 -17.54 32.49 -5.51
C ALA A 330 -18.64 32.36 -6.58
N LEU A 331 -18.39 31.56 -7.61
CA LEU A 331 -19.41 31.21 -8.59
C LEU A 331 -20.57 30.45 -7.91
N GLY A 332 -21.80 30.95 -8.06
CA GLY A 332 -22.99 30.36 -7.43
C GLY A 332 -24.00 31.43 -7.00
N HIS A 333 -24.73 31.17 -5.91
CA HIS A 333 -25.82 32.03 -5.46
C HIS A 333 -25.36 33.45 -5.05
N GLU A 334 -24.13 33.55 -4.53
CA GLU A 334 -23.49 34.83 -4.16
C GLU A 334 -23.25 35.69 -5.39
N PHE A 335 -22.62 35.12 -6.41
CA PHE A 335 -22.39 35.77 -7.71
C PHE A 335 -23.71 36.19 -8.40
N GLU A 336 -24.70 35.30 -8.43
CA GLU A 336 -26.00 35.60 -9.04
C GLU A 336 -26.75 36.72 -8.33
N ASN A 337 -26.68 36.77 -6.99
CA ASN A 337 -27.26 37.86 -6.21
C ASN A 337 -26.51 39.17 -6.46
N TRP A 338 -25.17 39.12 -6.48
CA TRP A 338 -24.33 40.28 -6.75
C TRP A 338 -24.68 40.93 -8.09
N LEU A 339 -24.87 40.13 -9.16
CA LEU A 339 -25.25 40.61 -10.49
C LEU A 339 -26.56 41.41 -10.54
N GLN A 340 -27.49 41.22 -9.59
CA GLN A 340 -28.79 41.90 -9.61
C GLN A 340 -28.66 43.41 -9.34
N GLY A 341 -27.63 43.83 -8.59
CA GLY A 341 -27.41 45.22 -8.19
C GLY A 341 -26.43 46.00 -9.08
N GLN A 342 -25.90 45.39 -10.14
CA GLN A 342 -24.83 45.99 -10.94
C GLN A 342 -25.32 46.68 -12.22
N ASP A 343 -24.52 47.63 -12.72
CA ASP A 343 -24.78 48.28 -14.01
C ASP A 343 -24.49 47.34 -15.17
N LYS A 344 -25.55 46.91 -15.87
CA LYS A 344 -25.48 45.98 -17.00
C LYS A 344 -24.77 46.52 -18.24
N SER A 345 -24.49 47.82 -18.28
CA SER A 345 -23.84 48.50 -19.42
C SER A 345 -22.32 48.65 -19.24
N ALA A 346 -21.80 48.49 -18.01
CA ALA A 346 -20.37 48.55 -17.73
C ALA A 346 -19.64 47.32 -18.33
N ASN A 347 -18.31 47.44 -18.49
CA ASN A 347 -17.48 46.33 -18.98
C ASN A 347 -17.07 45.43 -17.82
N TYR A 348 -17.40 44.14 -17.89
CA TYR A 348 -17.03 43.15 -16.88
C TYR A 348 -16.05 42.13 -17.47
N LEU A 349 -14.93 41.94 -16.80
CA LEU A 349 -13.96 40.88 -17.08
C LEU A 349 -14.06 39.81 -16.00
N PHE A 350 -14.36 38.59 -16.39
CA PHE A 350 -14.38 37.44 -15.50
C PHE A 350 -13.10 36.63 -15.68
N ALA A 351 -12.48 36.21 -14.57
CA ALA A 351 -11.25 35.42 -14.58
C ALA A 351 -11.27 34.33 -13.50
N CYS A 352 -10.66 33.18 -13.79
CA CYS A 352 -10.40 32.07 -12.87
C CYS A 352 -9.11 31.35 -13.30
N GLU A 353 -8.61 30.36 -12.55
CA GLU A 353 -7.33 29.68 -12.84
C GLU A 353 -7.22 29.05 -14.24
N ASP A 354 -8.27 28.38 -14.72
CA ASP A 354 -8.27 27.60 -15.97
C ASP A 354 -9.17 28.17 -17.09
N GLY A 355 -9.82 29.32 -16.85
CA GLY A 355 -10.74 29.97 -17.78
C GLY A 355 -12.15 29.33 -17.87
N SER A 356 -12.33 28.13 -17.33
CA SER A 356 -13.59 27.36 -17.39
C SER A 356 -14.70 28.04 -16.59
N LYS A 357 -14.40 28.40 -15.33
CA LYS A 357 -15.35 29.01 -14.38
C LYS A 357 -15.65 30.46 -14.74
N SER A 358 -14.67 31.20 -15.27
CA SER A 358 -14.88 32.56 -15.75
C SER A 358 -15.78 32.60 -16.99
N PHE A 359 -15.63 31.65 -17.90
CA PHE A 359 -16.51 31.55 -19.06
C PHE A 359 -17.95 31.21 -18.63
N GLN A 360 -18.12 30.42 -17.56
CA GLN A 360 -19.44 30.17 -16.96
C GLN A 360 -20.06 31.40 -16.31
N ALA A 361 -19.28 32.21 -15.58
CA ALA A 361 -19.75 33.49 -15.05
C ALA A 361 -20.20 34.44 -16.16
N CYS A 362 -19.44 34.48 -17.27
CA CYS A 362 -19.80 35.24 -18.45
C CYS A 362 -21.20 34.84 -18.97
N MET A 363 -21.49 33.53 -19.05
CA MET A 363 -22.81 33.05 -19.50
C MET A 363 -23.94 33.44 -18.55
N ILE A 364 -23.71 33.40 -17.24
CA ILE A 364 -24.71 33.78 -16.24
C ILE A 364 -24.99 35.29 -16.33
N ALA A 365 -23.94 36.12 -16.44
CA ALA A 365 -24.06 37.56 -16.67
C ALA A 365 -24.76 37.88 -18.01
N GLN A 366 -24.41 37.16 -19.07
CA GLN A 366 -25.03 37.28 -20.39
C GLN A 366 -26.52 36.99 -20.33
N ALA A 367 -26.91 35.90 -19.66
CA ALA A 367 -28.30 35.57 -19.42
C ALA A 367 -29.01 36.58 -18.50
N ALA A 368 -28.28 37.31 -17.66
CA ALA A 368 -28.79 38.43 -16.84
C ALA A 368 -28.92 39.76 -17.59
N GLY A 369 -28.48 39.80 -18.85
CA GLY A 369 -28.61 40.94 -19.76
C GLY A 369 -27.47 41.94 -19.67
N PHE A 370 -26.31 41.54 -19.14
CA PHE A 370 -25.09 42.33 -19.19
C PHE A 370 -24.58 42.38 -20.64
N LYS A 371 -24.23 43.57 -21.13
CA LYS A 371 -23.93 43.79 -22.56
C LYS A 371 -22.47 43.60 -22.93
N ASN A 372 -21.56 44.03 -22.04
CA ASN A 372 -20.13 44.07 -22.30
C ASN A 372 -19.42 43.08 -21.38
N ILE A 373 -19.32 41.83 -21.83
CA ILE A 373 -18.82 40.70 -21.04
C ILE A 373 -17.57 40.13 -21.69
N TYR A 374 -16.51 40.01 -20.90
CA TYR A 374 -15.21 39.54 -21.32
C TYR A 374 -14.79 38.35 -20.47
N ASN A 375 -14.31 37.29 -21.12
CA ASN A 375 -13.67 36.15 -20.48
C ASN A 375 -12.15 36.26 -20.69
N LEU A 376 -11.37 36.02 -19.64
CA LEU A 376 -9.92 35.86 -19.78
C LEU A 376 -9.60 34.47 -20.35
N GLN A 377 -9.09 34.45 -21.58
CA GLN A 377 -8.77 33.22 -22.29
C GLN A 377 -7.61 32.48 -21.59
N GLY A 378 -7.80 31.19 -21.28
CA GLY A 378 -6.79 30.39 -20.58
C GLY A 378 -6.66 30.66 -19.08
N GLY A 379 -7.51 31.54 -18.53
CA GLY A 379 -7.54 31.83 -17.11
C GLY A 379 -6.31 32.58 -16.59
N THR A 380 -6.22 32.75 -15.27
CA THR A 380 -5.11 33.48 -14.63
C THR A 380 -3.78 32.73 -14.72
N ASN A 381 -3.80 31.41 -14.99
CA ASN A 381 -2.57 30.66 -15.25
C ASN A 381 -1.92 31.05 -16.59
N SER A 382 -2.68 31.55 -17.56
CA SER A 382 -2.11 32.08 -18.81
C SER A 382 -1.25 33.33 -18.57
N LEU A 383 -1.61 34.15 -17.57
CA LEU A 383 -0.87 35.35 -17.17
C LEU A 383 0.45 35.02 -16.45
N LYS A 384 0.54 33.87 -15.78
CA LYS A 384 1.79 33.39 -15.15
C LYS A 384 2.82 32.93 -16.18
N GLY A 385 2.39 32.55 -17.39
CA GLY A 385 3.27 32.13 -18.49
C GLY A 385 3.86 33.29 -19.31
N SER A 386 3.26 34.49 -19.27
CA SER A 386 3.73 35.67 -20.01
C SER A 386 4.74 36.52 -19.24
N GLN A 387 4.83 36.39 -17.92
CA GLN A 387 5.99 36.87 -17.16
C GLN A 387 7.14 35.88 -17.33
N GLY A 388 8.15 36.28 -18.11
CA GLY A 388 9.33 35.47 -18.42
C GLY A 388 9.92 34.78 -17.18
N PHE A 389 10.26 33.51 -17.39
CA PHE A 389 11.04 32.62 -16.53
C PHE A 389 11.74 33.28 -15.33
N GLY A 390 11.34 32.84 -14.14
CA GLY A 390 12.11 33.06 -12.93
C GLY A 390 11.53 32.27 -11.77
N GLY A 391 11.62 30.94 -11.78
CA GLY A 391 11.24 30.17 -10.58
C GLY A 391 11.11 28.67 -10.74
N THR A 392 12.19 27.99 -10.35
CA THR A 392 12.21 26.77 -9.52
C THR A 392 11.51 25.51 -10.04
N ASP A 393 12.36 24.57 -10.44
CA ASP A 393 12.20 23.12 -10.30
C ASP A 393 11.09 22.69 -9.33
N PHE A 394 10.00 22.17 -9.88
CA PHE A 394 9.13 21.20 -9.22
C PHE A 394 9.49 19.79 -9.70
N ALA A 395 10.79 19.46 -9.65
CA ALA A 395 11.33 18.16 -10.04
C ALA A 395 12.05 17.44 -8.88
N SER A 396 11.81 17.81 -7.61
CA SER A 396 12.45 17.13 -6.48
C SER A 396 11.52 16.88 -5.29
N ALA A 397 10.37 16.27 -5.56
CA ALA A 397 9.61 15.58 -4.53
C ALA A 397 8.87 14.38 -5.13
N PHE A 398 9.62 13.46 -5.75
CA PHE A 398 9.38 12.02 -5.80
C PHE A 398 10.69 11.31 -6.14
#